data_AF-A0AA37UU30-F1
#
_entry.id   AF-A0AA37UU30-F1
#
_cell.length_a   1.000
_cell.length_b   1.000
_cell.length_c   1.000
_cell.angle_alpha   90.00
_cell.angle_beta   90.00
_cell.angle_gamma   90.00
#
_symmetry.space_group_name_H-M   'P 1'
#
loop_
_entity.id
_entity.type
_entity.pdbx_description
1 polymer ?
#
loop_
_entity_poly.entity_id
_entity_poly.type
_entity_poly.pdbx_seq_one_letter_code
_entity_poly.pdbx_strand_id
1 'polypeptide(L)'
;MLDVDYYPSEKLDFVDTAANPATCVGWQKQTGDPQARITIFTGRGLPVSIGMDSRLVRLVRDDRDPNSAEAQQTLVLPGAANFVTTTSGVATADSRESLYWLSPQGVRYGIQSDHATMQALGLDPRLAVQAPWPIVRTFAAGPAIGRDAALVARDAVTGGVAVAPIPDLNELAGGG
;
A
#
# COMPACT_ATOMS: atom_id res chain seq x y z
N MET A 1 0.56 39.12 -20.27
CA MET A 1 1.45 38.92 -19.12
C MET A 1 1.84 37.45 -19.11
N LEU A 2 3.12 37.12 -18.97
CA LEU A 2 3.62 35.74 -18.90
C LEU A 2 3.71 35.36 -17.42
N ASP A 3 3.09 34.24 -17.04
CA ASP A 3 3.20 33.68 -15.69
C ASP A 3 4.59 33.05 -15.53
N VAL A 4 5.35 33.54 -14.55
CA VAL A 4 6.73 33.12 -14.26
C VAL A 4 6.86 32.54 -12.86
N ASP A 5 5.76 32.35 -12.14
CA ASP A 5 5.76 31.89 -10.74
C ASP A 5 6.15 30.40 -10.62
N TYR A 6 6.29 29.69 -11.73
CA TYR A 6 6.82 28.32 -11.77
C TYR A 6 8.36 28.26 -11.69
N TYR A 7 9.07 29.37 -11.91
CA TYR A 7 10.52 29.40 -11.81
C TYR A 7 10.98 29.71 -10.38
N PRO A 8 12.05 29.06 -9.89
CA PRO A 8 12.61 29.39 -8.60
C PRO A 8 13.09 30.85 -8.57
N SER A 9 12.83 31.52 -7.44
CA SER A 9 13.27 32.90 -7.22
C SER A 9 14.78 33.04 -7.03
N GLU A 10 15.46 31.93 -6.75
CA GLU A 10 16.90 31.86 -6.53
C GLU A 10 17.57 30.90 -7.51
N LYS A 11 18.90 30.99 -7.58
CA LYS A 11 19.71 30.11 -8.41
C LYS A 11 19.52 28.65 -7.95
N LEU A 12 19.41 27.75 -8.92
CA LEU A 12 19.37 26.32 -8.65
C LEU A 12 20.75 25.80 -8.22
N ASP A 13 20.76 25.08 -7.10
CA ASP A 13 21.89 24.26 -6.67
C ASP A 13 21.71 22.83 -7.20
N PHE A 14 22.66 22.37 -7.99
CA PHE A 14 22.64 21.02 -8.55
C PHE A 14 23.16 20.03 -7.53
N VAL A 15 22.42 18.94 -7.34
CA VAL A 15 22.82 17.85 -6.44
C VAL A 15 23.79 16.93 -7.17
N ASP A 16 24.93 16.64 -6.55
CA ASP A 16 25.84 15.57 -6.97
C ASP A 16 25.19 14.21 -6.66
N THR A 17 24.79 13.50 -7.71
CA THR A 17 24.14 12.18 -7.63
C THR A 17 25.11 11.05 -7.33
N ALA A 18 26.42 11.24 -7.55
CA ALA A 18 27.42 10.27 -7.11
C ALA A 18 27.59 10.31 -5.59
N ALA A 19 27.55 11.51 -4.99
CA ALA A 19 27.59 11.69 -3.55
C ALA A 19 26.23 11.41 -2.87
N ASN A 20 25.11 11.72 -3.54
CA ASN A 20 23.75 11.55 -3.01
C ASN A 20 22.87 10.75 -3.98
N PRO A 21 23.06 9.41 -4.04
CA PRO A 21 22.37 8.56 -5.01
C PRO A 21 20.88 8.34 -4.74
N ALA A 22 20.38 8.66 -3.55
CA ALA A 22 18.98 8.42 -3.19
C ALA A 22 18.16 9.71 -3.28
N THR A 23 17.14 9.72 -4.14
CA THR A 23 16.10 10.76 -4.22
C THR A 23 14.77 10.16 -3.85
N CYS A 24 14.10 10.69 -2.84
CA CYS A 24 12.86 10.18 -2.29
C CYS A 24 11.76 11.23 -2.35
N VAL A 25 10.53 10.81 -2.63
CA VAL A 25 9.32 11.62 -2.45
C VAL A 25 8.59 11.16 -1.19
N GLY A 26 8.29 12.09 -0.30
CA GLY A 26 7.47 11.88 0.88
C GLY A 26 6.10 12.50 0.69
N TRP A 27 5.06 11.78 1.11
CA TRP A 27 3.70 12.28 1.17
C TRP A 27 3.13 12.00 2.55
N GLN A 28 2.46 12.98 3.14
CA GLN A 28 1.83 12.85 4.46
C GLN A 28 0.54 13.67 4.50
N LYS A 29 -0.53 13.06 5.03
CA LYS A 29 -1.79 13.75 5.34
C LYS A 29 -2.34 13.17 6.64
N GLN A 30 -2.58 14.00 7.65
CA GLN A 30 -3.20 13.56 8.89
C GLN A 30 -4.73 13.59 8.78
N THR A 31 -5.40 12.89 9.69
CA THR A 31 -6.86 12.94 9.80
C THR A 31 -7.31 14.38 10.08
N GLY A 32 -8.16 14.92 9.22
CA GLY A 32 -8.66 16.30 9.33
C GLY A 32 -7.83 17.34 8.60
N ASP A 33 -6.64 16.99 8.10
CA ASP A 33 -5.84 17.93 7.30
C ASP A 33 -6.54 18.21 5.95
N PRO A 34 -6.68 19.48 5.54
CA PRO A 34 -7.31 19.83 4.26
C PRO A 34 -6.41 19.49 3.07
N GLN A 35 -5.08 19.41 3.26
CA GLN A 35 -4.10 19.18 2.21
C GLN A 35 -2.98 18.26 2.70
N ALA A 36 -2.43 17.46 1.80
CA ALA A 36 -1.24 16.66 2.05
C ALA A 36 0.03 17.50 1.92
N ARG A 37 1.03 17.17 2.74
CA ARG A 37 2.39 17.67 2.61
C ARG A 37 3.17 16.75 1.67
N ILE A 38 3.72 17.32 0.60
CA ILE A 38 4.61 16.63 -0.33
C ILE A 38 6.03 17.17 -0.12
N THR A 39 7.00 16.28 -0.02
CA THR A 39 8.41 16.61 0.25
C THR A 39 9.32 15.83 -0.68
N ILE A 40 10.46 16.42 -1.03
CA ILE A 40 11.52 15.75 -1.79
C ILE A 40 12.75 15.73 -0.90
N PHE A 41 13.35 14.56 -0.75
CA PHE A 41 14.59 14.37 0.01
C PHE A 41 15.65 13.80 -0.91
N THR A 42 16.88 14.28 -0.77
CA THR A 42 18.02 13.70 -1.48
C THR A 42 19.15 13.43 -0.49
N GLY A 43 19.83 12.29 -0.62
CA GLY A 43 20.88 11.91 0.33
C GLY A 43 21.62 10.64 -0.05
N ARG A 44 22.40 10.13 0.90
CA ARG A 44 23.27 8.95 0.72
C ARG A 44 22.54 7.60 0.72
N GLY A 45 21.30 7.56 1.20
CA GLY A 45 20.52 6.34 1.33
C GLY A 45 19.05 6.64 1.65
N LEU A 46 18.27 5.59 1.91
CA LEU A 46 16.87 5.73 2.26
C LEU A 46 16.68 6.52 3.57
N PRO A 47 15.64 7.36 3.68
CA PRO A 47 15.36 8.15 4.88
C PRO A 47 14.67 7.30 5.97
N VAL A 48 15.30 6.18 6.34
CA VAL A 48 14.83 5.24 7.37
C VAL A 48 15.95 4.93 8.34
N SER A 49 15.60 4.49 9.56
CA SER A 49 16.61 4.11 10.55
C SER A 49 17.42 2.90 10.07
N ILE A 50 18.73 2.91 10.32
CA ILE A 50 19.70 1.89 9.85
C ILE A 50 19.29 0.46 10.27
N GLY A 51 18.64 0.28 11.42
CA GLY A 51 18.15 -1.02 11.88
C GLY A 51 16.96 -1.60 11.09
N MET A 52 16.41 -0.87 10.12
CA MET A 52 15.24 -1.29 9.36
C MET A 52 15.57 -2.09 8.09
N ASP A 53 16.84 -2.19 7.71
CA ASP A 53 17.25 -2.88 6.48
C ASP A 53 16.84 -4.36 6.48
N SER A 54 16.88 -5.02 7.65
CA SER A 54 16.44 -6.42 7.78
C SER A 54 14.93 -6.63 7.61
N ARG A 55 14.15 -5.54 7.53
CA ARG A 55 12.69 -5.53 7.34
C ARG A 55 12.30 -5.19 5.91
N LEU A 56 13.27 -4.90 5.03
CA LEU A 56 13.02 -4.70 3.62
C LEU A 56 12.55 -6.01 2.97
N VAL A 57 11.39 -5.95 2.34
CA VAL A 57 10.84 -7.06 1.58
C VAL A 57 11.16 -6.83 0.11
N ARG A 58 11.82 -7.80 -0.51
CA ARG A 58 12.04 -7.79 -1.96
C ARG A 58 10.79 -8.30 -2.65
N LEU A 59 10.21 -7.49 -3.53
CA LEU A 59 9.03 -7.89 -4.28
C LEU A 59 9.41 -8.78 -5.46
N VAL A 60 8.60 -9.81 -5.69
CA VAL A 60 8.63 -10.61 -6.91
C VAL A 60 7.68 -9.91 -7.88
N ARG A 61 8.24 -9.24 -8.88
CA ARG A 61 7.45 -8.55 -9.90
C ARG A 61 6.89 -9.58 -10.88
N ASP A 62 5.58 -9.51 -11.12
CA ASP A 62 4.92 -10.34 -12.13
C ASP A 62 5.39 -9.97 -13.54
N ASP A 63 5.77 -8.70 -13.75
CA ASP A 63 6.37 -8.22 -14.98
C ASP A 63 7.87 -7.93 -14.82
N ARG A 64 8.65 -8.25 -15.86
CA ARG A 64 10.03 -7.75 -16.00
C ARG A 64 10.08 -6.44 -16.77
N ASP A 65 8.94 -5.76 -16.89
CA ASP A 65 8.86 -4.50 -17.61
C ASP A 65 9.73 -3.46 -16.88
N PRO A 66 10.71 -2.84 -17.55
CA PRO A 66 11.47 -1.74 -16.96
C PRO A 66 10.59 -0.55 -16.55
N ASN A 67 9.38 -0.42 -17.12
CA ASN A 67 8.39 0.60 -16.79
C ASN A 67 7.35 0.14 -15.76
N SER A 68 7.55 -1.03 -15.14
CA SER A 68 6.68 -1.51 -14.08
C SER A 68 6.54 -0.46 -12.98
N ALA A 69 5.30 -0.26 -12.55
CA ALA A 69 5.00 0.62 -11.43
C ALA A 69 5.40 0.01 -10.09
N GLU A 70 5.59 -1.31 -10.04
CA GLU A 70 5.88 -2.04 -8.82
C GLU A 70 7.32 -1.76 -8.36
N ALA A 71 7.46 -1.48 -7.07
CA ALA A 71 8.75 -1.26 -6.45
C ALA A 71 9.57 -2.56 -6.46
N GLN A 72 10.89 -2.43 -6.46
CA GLN A 72 11.78 -3.58 -6.29
C GLN A 72 11.79 -4.07 -4.83
N GLN A 73 11.62 -3.15 -3.89
CA GLN A 73 11.62 -3.42 -2.46
C GLN A 73 10.55 -2.56 -1.76
N THR A 74 10.00 -3.08 -0.68
CA THR A 74 9.04 -2.36 0.16
C THR A 74 9.44 -2.46 1.63
N LEU A 75 9.20 -1.40 2.37
CA LEU A 75 9.29 -1.37 3.82
C LEU A 75 7.97 -0.87 4.39
N VAL A 76 7.28 -1.72 5.15
CA VAL A 76 6.12 -1.32 5.95
C VAL A 76 6.53 -1.32 7.42
N LEU A 77 6.45 -0.14 8.05
CA LEU A 77 6.86 0.02 9.44
C LEU A 77 5.87 -0.69 10.39
N PRO A 78 6.34 -1.23 11.53
CA PRO A 78 5.44 -1.69 12.59
C PRO A 78 4.44 -0.60 12.98
N GLY A 79 3.16 -0.97 13.10
CA GLY A 79 2.10 -0.02 13.47
C GLY A 79 1.66 0.92 12.33
N ALA A 80 2.22 0.80 11.12
CA ALA A 80 1.71 1.52 9.96
C ALA A 80 0.24 1.15 9.68
N ALA A 81 -0.53 2.12 9.19
CA ALA A 81 -1.90 1.88 8.77
C ALA A 81 -1.91 0.98 7.52
N ASN A 82 -2.60 -0.16 7.64
CA ASN A 82 -2.69 -1.13 6.54
C ASN A 82 -4.04 -1.07 5.81
N PHE A 83 -5.06 -0.44 6.39
CA PHE A 83 -6.34 -0.23 5.72
C PHE A 83 -6.42 1.20 5.18
N VAL A 84 -6.40 1.33 3.86
CA VAL A 84 -6.26 2.62 3.19
C VAL A 84 -7.35 2.85 2.15
N THR A 85 -7.65 4.11 1.90
CA THR A 85 -8.39 4.55 0.73
C THR A 85 -7.45 5.35 -0.18
N THR A 86 -7.55 5.15 -1.48
CA THR A 86 -6.74 5.90 -2.44
C THR A 86 -7.32 7.27 -2.70
N THR A 87 -6.41 8.25 -2.82
CA THR A 87 -6.66 9.57 -3.40
C THR A 87 -5.86 9.69 -4.70
N SER A 88 -6.11 10.74 -5.47
CA SER A 88 -5.14 11.18 -6.48
C SER A 88 -3.81 11.63 -5.84
N GLY A 89 -2.79 11.90 -6.67
CA GLY A 89 -1.49 12.40 -6.19
C GLY A 89 -1.46 13.90 -5.86
N VAL A 90 -2.56 14.62 -6.07
CA VAL A 90 -2.61 16.08 -5.87
C VAL A 90 -2.68 16.39 -4.38
N ALA A 91 -1.95 17.41 -3.91
CA ALA A 91 -1.88 17.78 -2.50
C ALA A 91 -3.26 18.13 -1.90
N THR A 92 -4.16 18.71 -2.70
CA THR A 92 -5.52 19.09 -2.29
C THR A 92 -6.54 17.97 -2.43
N ALA A 93 -6.14 16.78 -2.86
CA ALA A 93 -7.08 15.68 -3.07
C ALA A 93 -7.68 15.20 -1.74
N ASP A 94 -9.01 15.12 -1.72
CA ASP A 94 -9.82 14.58 -0.63
C ASP A 94 -10.65 13.36 -1.05
N SER A 95 -10.52 12.93 -2.31
CA SER A 95 -11.23 11.78 -2.88
C SER A 95 -10.99 10.49 -2.07
N ARG A 96 -12.01 9.63 -2.05
CA ARG A 96 -11.94 8.29 -1.45
C ARG A 96 -12.36 7.29 -2.52
N GLU A 97 -11.43 6.96 -3.41
CA GLU A 97 -11.73 6.31 -4.68
C GLU A 97 -11.85 4.78 -4.55
N SER A 98 -10.89 4.14 -3.90
CA SER A 98 -10.83 2.68 -3.78
C SER A 98 -10.20 2.27 -2.46
N LEU A 99 -10.68 1.16 -1.90
CA LEU A 99 -10.20 0.62 -0.63
C LEU A 99 -9.15 -0.46 -0.88
N TYR A 100 -8.09 -0.44 -0.07
CA TYR A 100 -7.03 -1.44 -0.12
C TYR A 100 -6.61 -1.87 1.28
N TRP A 101 -6.24 -3.14 1.41
CA TRP A 101 -5.41 -3.62 2.51
C TRP A 101 -3.96 -3.77 2.02
N LEU A 102 -3.02 -3.19 2.74
CA LEU A 102 -1.59 -3.24 2.47
C LEU A 102 -0.93 -4.23 3.43
N SER A 103 -0.35 -5.29 2.88
CA SER A 103 0.36 -6.27 3.69
C SER A 103 1.75 -5.79 4.08
N PRO A 104 2.29 -6.26 5.23
CA PRO A 104 3.69 -6.04 5.59
C PRO A 104 4.68 -6.61 4.56
N GLN A 105 4.24 -7.54 3.70
CA GLN A 105 5.01 -8.13 2.61
C GLN A 105 5.03 -7.27 1.35
N GLY A 106 4.43 -6.08 1.36
CA GLY A 106 4.43 -5.17 0.23
C GLY A 106 3.46 -5.55 -0.89
N VAL A 107 2.43 -6.33 -0.57
CA VAL A 107 1.31 -6.66 -1.48
C VAL A 107 0.08 -5.81 -1.13
N ARG A 108 -0.57 -5.22 -2.14
CA ARG A 108 -1.85 -4.49 -2.02
C ARG A 108 -3.02 -5.38 -2.45
N TYR A 109 -4.07 -5.42 -1.64
CA TYR A 109 -5.29 -6.19 -1.91
C TYR A 109 -6.46 -5.22 -2.01
N GLY A 110 -7.06 -5.09 -3.20
CA GLY A 110 -8.23 -4.24 -3.39
C GLY A 110 -9.44 -4.83 -2.66
N ILE A 111 -10.23 -4.02 -1.97
CA ILE A 111 -11.38 -4.48 -1.19
C ILE A 111 -12.67 -3.99 -1.85
N GLN A 112 -13.61 -4.90 -2.09
CA GLN A 112 -14.96 -4.54 -2.52
C GLN A 112 -15.65 -3.71 -1.44
N SER A 113 -16.20 -2.55 -1.80
CA SER A 113 -16.79 -1.59 -0.87
C SER A 113 -18.27 -1.85 -0.54
N ASP A 114 -18.81 -3.00 -0.93
CA ASP A 114 -20.19 -3.36 -0.64
C ASP A 114 -20.40 -3.66 0.86
N HIS A 115 -21.64 -3.50 1.32
CA HIS A 115 -21.98 -3.64 2.73
C HIS A 115 -21.66 -5.02 3.29
N ALA A 116 -21.87 -6.09 2.51
CA ALA A 116 -21.66 -7.46 2.98
C ALA A 116 -20.17 -7.73 3.19
N THR A 117 -19.30 -7.30 2.26
CA THR A 117 -17.84 -7.41 2.41
C THR A 117 -17.34 -6.60 3.60
N MET A 118 -17.79 -5.35 3.77
CA MET A 118 -17.38 -4.50 4.91
C MET A 118 -17.81 -5.11 6.25
N GLN A 119 -19.05 -5.58 6.34
CA GLN A 119 -19.60 -6.23 7.53
C GLN A 119 -18.83 -7.51 7.87
N ALA A 120 -18.55 -8.36 6.87
CA ALA A 120 -17.83 -9.61 7.06
C ALA A 120 -16.38 -9.39 7.53
N LEU A 121 -15.73 -8.33 7.06
CA LEU A 121 -14.37 -7.97 7.47
C LEU A 121 -14.32 -7.15 8.78
N GLY A 122 -15.46 -6.69 9.29
CA GLY A 122 -15.53 -5.80 10.44
C GLY A 122 -14.85 -4.44 10.18
N LEU A 123 -14.85 -3.97 8.94
CA LEU A 123 -14.21 -2.70 8.54
C LEU A 123 -15.25 -1.60 8.34
N ASP A 124 -14.91 -0.39 8.76
CA ASP A 124 -15.66 0.83 8.41
C ASP A 124 -14.84 1.63 7.39
N PRO A 125 -15.31 1.77 6.13
CA PRO A 125 -14.64 2.55 5.09
C PRO A 125 -14.22 3.97 5.51
N ARG A 126 -14.93 4.58 6.47
CA ARG A 126 -14.63 5.93 6.98
C ARG A 126 -13.33 5.96 7.79
N LEU A 127 -12.94 4.84 8.38
CA LEU A 127 -11.71 4.70 9.16
C LEU A 127 -10.47 4.42 8.30
N ALA A 128 -10.64 4.15 7.00
CA ALA A 128 -9.50 3.93 6.12
C ALA A 128 -8.63 5.20 6.03
N VAL A 129 -7.32 5.05 6.16
CA VAL A 129 -6.39 6.18 6.06
C VAL A 129 -6.20 6.57 4.60
N GLN A 130 -6.16 7.87 4.29
CA GLN A 130 -5.91 8.32 2.93
C GLN A 130 -4.45 8.07 2.53
N ALA A 131 -4.24 7.52 1.34
CA ALA A 131 -2.93 7.33 0.73
C ALA A 131 -2.97 7.65 -0.77
N PRO A 132 -1.94 8.28 -1.34
CA PRO A 132 -1.96 8.70 -2.73
C PRO A 132 -1.73 7.50 -3.65
N TRP A 133 -2.54 7.39 -4.71
CA TRP A 133 -2.44 6.30 -5.69
C TRP A 133 -1.02 6.09 -6.25
N PRO A 134 -0.24 7.15 -6.58
CA PRO A 134 1.14 7.00 -7.04
C PRO A 134 2.06 6.20 -6.10
N ILE A 135 1.80 6.20 -4.78
CA ILE A 135 2.55 5.39 -3.81
C ILE A 135 1.93 4.00 -3.68
N VAL A 136 0.60 3.92 -3.51
CA VAL A 136 -0.11 2.63 -3.30
C VAL A 136 0.10 1.66 -4.46
N ARG A 137 0.12 2.15 -5.71
CA ARG A 137 0.32 1.33 -6.91
C ARG A 137 1.69 0.66 -7.01
N THR A 138 2.66 1.08 -6.19
CA THR A 138 4.01 0.51 -6.18
C THR A 138 4.13 -0.79 -5.38
N PHE A 139 3.12 -1.11 -4.56
CA PHE A 139 3.02 -2.40 -3.90
C PHE A 139 2.63 -3.47 -4.93
N ALA A 140 3.07 -4.72 -4.75
CA ALA A 140 2.71 -5.83 -5.64
C ALA A 140 1.20 -6.12 -5.64
N ALA A 141 0.64 -6.57 -6.76
CA ALA A 141 -0.81 -6.81 -6.88
C ALA A 141 -1.23 -8.14 -6.24
N GLY A 142 -2.10 -8.08 -5.23
CA GLY A 142 -2.76 -9.25 -4.66
C GLY A 142 -4.14 -9.50 -5.26
N PRO A 143 -4.75 -10.67 -4.99
CA PRO A 143 -6.15 -10.92 -5.31
C PRO A 143 -7.07 -9.89 -4.63
N ALA A 144 -8.19 -9.57 -5.26
CA ALA A 144 -9.22 -8.75 -4.64
C ALA A 144 -9.85 -9.47 -3.44
N ILE A 145 -10.24 -8.72 -2.43
CA ILE A 145 -10.97 -9.17 -1.25
C ILE A 145 -12.44 -8.82 -1.48
N GLY A 146 -13.27 -9.85 -1.56
CA GLY A 146 -14.70 -9.73 -1.82
C GLY A 146 -15.32 -11.08 -2.10
N ARG A 147 -16.65 -11.15 -2.09
CA ARG A 147 -17.38 -12.41 -2.20
C ARG A 147 -17.08 -13.14 -3.50
N ASP A 148 -17.11 -12.44 -4.62
CA ASP A 148 -16.90 -13.05 -5.94
C ASP A 148 -15.49 -13.61 -6.09
N ALA A 149 -14.48 -12.91 -5.54
CA ALA A 149 -13.10 -13.37 -5.54
C ALA A 149 -12.90 -14.60 -4.65
N ALA A 150 -13.64 -14.70 -3.53
CA ALA A 150 -13.59 -15.84 -2.62
C ALA A 150 -14.26 -17.11 -3.18
N LEU A 151 -15.20 -16.97 -4.12
CA LEU A 151 -15.84 -18.10 -4.80
C LEU A 151 -14.95 -18.71 -5.90
N VAL A 152 -13.82 -18.10 -6.21
CA VAL A 152 -12.87 -18.64 -7.18
C VAL A 152 -12.03 -19.73 -6.52
N ALA A 153 -12.14 -20.96 -7.03
CA ALA A 153 -11.20 -22.01 -6.69
C ALA A 153 -9.79 -21.59 -7.15
N ARG A 154 -8.85 -21.53 -6.22
CA ARG A 154 -7.43 -21.31 -6.50
C ARG A 154 -6.70 -22.59 -6.16
N ASP A 155 -6.01 -23.17 -7.14
CA ASP A 155 -5.02 -24.21 -6.88
C ASP A 155 -3.89 -23.58 -6.07
N ALA A 156 -3.95 -23.73 -4.75
CA ALA A 156 -2.83 -23.38 -3.88
C ALA A 156 -1.70 -24.38 -4.17
N VAL A 157 -0.51 -23.88 -4.50
CA VAL A 157 0.69 -24.74 -4.55
C VAL A 157 0.84 -25.34 -3.14
N THR A 158 0.64 -26.64 -3.03
CA THR A 158 0.72 -27.38 -1.77
C THR A 158 2.17 -27.40 -1.30
N GLY A 159 2.54 -26.40 -0.51
CA GLY A 159 3.61 -26.55 0.47
C GLY A 159 3.14 -27.50 1.58
N GLY A 160 3.07 -28.79 1.26
CA GLY A 160 2.84 -29.96 2.12
C GLY A 160 2.36 -29.78 3.57
N VAL A 161 1.23 -29.12 3.80
CA VAL A 161 0.50 -29.24 5.08
C VAL A 161 -0.96 -29.49 4.75
N ALA A 162 -1.41 -30.72 5.03
CA ALA A 162 -2.81 -31.09 4.94
C ALA A 162 -3.63 -30.19 5.88
N VAL A 163 -4.59 -29.46 5.32
CA VAL A 163 -5.58 -28.71 6.10
C VAL A 163 -6.57 -29.73 6.68
N ALA A 164 -6.64 -29.81 8.01
CA ALA A 164 -7.61 -30.68 8.68
C ALA A 164 -9.04 -30.14 8.47
N PRO A 165 -10.05 -31.01 8.27
CA PRO A 165 -11.43 -30.59 8.18
C PRO A 165 -11.89 -29.94 9.50
N ILE A 166 -12.70 -28.90 9.40
CA ILE A 166 -13.41 -28.34 10.55
C ILE A 166 -14.51 -29.34 10.92
N PRO A 167 -14.56 -29.87 12.16
CA PRO A 167 -15.65 -30.76 12.56
C PRO A 167 -16.97 -29.97 12.61
N ASP A 168 -18.03 -30.56 12.05
CA ASP A 168 -19.37 -30.00 12.08
C ASP A 168 -19.88 -29.91 13.52
N LEU A 169 -20.40 -28.73 13.89
CA LEU A 169 -21.00 -28.44 15.20
C LEU A 169 -22.24 -29.31 15.54
N ASN A 170 -22.68 -30.18 14.63
CA ASN A 170 -23.80 -31.10 14.86
C ASN A 170 -23.41 -32.38 15.62
N GLU A 171 -22.12 -32.70 15.80
CA GLU A 171 -21.70 -33.90 16.56
C GLU A 171 -21.60 -33.67 18.08
N LEU A 172 -21.64 -32.43 18.56
CA LEU A 172 -21.56 -32.10 19.99
C LEU A 172 -22.93 -32.07 20.71
N ALA A 173 -24.03 -32.31 20.00
CA ALA A 173 -25.39 -32.29 20.55
C ALA A 173 -26.06 -33.68 20.61
N GLY A 174 -25.32 -34.78 20.40
CA GLY A 174 -25.88 -36.12 20.19
C GLY A 174 -25.39 -37.24 21.11
N GLY A 175 -24.95 -36.95 22.34
CA GLY A 175 -24.56 -37.97 23.32
C GLY A 175 -25.44 -37.91 24.57
N GLY A 176 -26.40 -38.82 24.67
CA GLY A 176 -27.22 -39.04 25.87
C GLY A 176 -26.53 -39.87 26.94
#